data_AF-A0A8H2Y0T3-F1
#
_entry.id   AF-A0A8H2Y0T3-F1
#
_cell.length_a   1.000
_cell.length_b   1.000
_cell.length_c   1.000
_cell.angle_alpha   90.00
_cell.angle_beta   90.00
_cell.angle_gamma   90.00
#
_symmetry.space_group_name_H-M   'P 1'
#
loop_
_entity.id
_entity.type
_entity.pdbx_description
1 polymer ?
#
loop_
_entity_poly.entity_id
_entity_poly.type
_entity_poly.pdbx_seq_one_letter_code
_entity_poly.pdbx_strand_id
1 'polypeptide(L)'
;MLFTILFTTGFLPLVAFAQDVALNQDHNVTSLRGTWSTTSDFVLTRSMIANPASFAFNVPEQHTGASSASYSFTDDGFWEQCIYRLVSHGSSSCTKGVTIYQHGRYQVNSDGTITLSPYWQDGRIQVLDPCTSSDANQLSVVNQTEHISSWRIFDGPVLRLVGQYYTPTENMTRINEEPQLLTGVVSNIS
;
A
#
# COMPACT_ATOMS: atom_id res chain seq x y z
N MET A 1 59.90 8.17 -40.96
CA MET A 1 59.32 7.04 -40.20
C MET A 1 58.63 7.64 -38.99
N LEU A 2 57.30 7.67 -38.98
CA LEU A 2 56.47 8.32 -37.95
C LEU A 2 56.00 7.22 -36.98
N PHE A 3 56.43 7.26 -35.72
CA PHE A 3 56.00 6.31 -34.70
C PHE A 3 54.68 6.78 -34.09
N THR A 4 53.61 6.02 -34.32
CA THR A 4 52.31 6.23 -33.68
C THR A 4 52.28 5.49 -32.33
N ILE A 5 52.14 6.24 -31.23
CA ILE A 5 52.01 5.67 -29.88
C ILE A 5 50.52 5.38 -29.64
N LEU A 6 50.18 4.11 -29.45
CA LEU A 6 48.83 3.66 -29.10
C LEU A 6 48.68 3.72 -27.57
N PHE A 7 47.86 4.63 -27.06
CA PHE A 7 47.48 4.66 -25.65
C PHE A 7 46.34 3.64 -25.41
N THR A 8 46.66 2.52 -24.77
CA THR A 8 45.66 1.59 -24.25
C THR A 8 45.08 2.12 -22.95
N THR A 9 43.85 2.62 -22.98
CA THR A 9 43.06 2.97 -21.80
C THR A 9 42.61 1.69 -21.09
N GLY A 10 43.22 1.40 -19.93
CA GLY A 10 42.78 0.32 -19.05
C GLY A 10 41.46 0.69 -18.36
N PHE A 11 40.38 -0.01 -18.70
CA PHE A 11 39.15 0.01 -17.92
C PHE A 11 39.37 -0.76 -16.61
N LEU A 12 39.47 -0.05 -15.49
CA LEU A 12 39.38 -0.68 -14.17
C LEU A 12 37.92 -1.03 -13.89
N PRO A 13 37.59 -2.27 -13.50
CA PRO A 13 36.24 -2.59 -13.05
C PRO A 13 35.99 -1.85 -11.75
N LEU A 14 35.00 -0.95 -11.76
CA LEU A 14 34.46 -0.36 -10.54
C LEU A 14 33.73 -1.49 -9.80
N VAL A 15 34.39 -2.11 -8.83
CA VAL A 15 33.72 -3.01 -7.90
C VAL A 15 32.80 -2.13 -7.06
N ALA A 16 31.52 -2.11 -7.43
CA ALA A 16 30.48 -1.54 -6.60
C ALA A 16 30.38 -2.41 -5.35
N PHE A 17 30.89 -1.93 -4.24
CA PHE A 17 30.56 -2.49 -2.94
C PHE A 17 29.06 -2.32 -2.76
N ALA A 18 28.32 -3.43 -2.79
CA ALA A 18 26.97 -3.46 -2.23
C ALA A 18 27.14 -3.04 -0.76
N GLN A 19 26.66 -1.84 -0.43
CA GLN A 19 26.62 -1.41 0.95
C GLN A 19 25.52 -2.23 1.59
N ASP A 20 25.89 -3.19 2.44
CA ASP A 20 24.93 -3.86 3.30
C ASP A 20 24.19 -2.79 4.11
N VAL A 21 22.87 -2.90 4.12
CA VAL A 21 21.94 -1.98 4.78
C VAL A 21 22.33 -1.80 6.24
N ALA A 22 22.55 -0.56 6.66
CA ALA A 22 22.59 -0.24 8.08
C ALA A 22 21.15 -0.15 8.62
N LEU A 23 20.51 -1.31 8.83
CA LEU A 23 19.30 -1.41 9.66
C LEU A 23 19.66 -0.87 11.04
N ASN A 24 19.22 0.35 11.33
CA ASN A 24 19.57 1.06 12.55
C ASN A 24 18.56 0.73 13.67
N GLN A 25 18.73 1.37 14.82
CA GLN A 25 17.86 1.18 15.98
C GLN A 25 16.37 1.49 15.69
N ASP A 26 16.04 2.28 14.65
CA ASP A 26 14.67 2.57 14.23
C ASP A 26 14.01 1.40 13.45
N HIS A 27 14.81 0.45 12.96
CA HIS A 27 14.39 -0.78 12.27
C HIS A 27 14.70 -2.05 13.08
N ASN A 28 15.19 -1.88 14.31
CA ASN A 28 15.74 -2.94 15.16
C ASN A 28 14.65 -3.70 15.94
N VAL A 29 13.37 -3.44 15.65
CA VAL A 29 12.23 -4.06 16.32
C VAL A 29 11.11 -4.30 15.31
N THR A 30 10.59 -5.52 15.30
CA THR A 30 9.35 -6.00 14.69
C THR A 30 9.27 -6.15 13.17
N SER A 31 8.90 -7.37 12.78
CA SER A 31 8.19 -7.63 11.54
C SER A 31 7.05 -6.62 11.35
N LEU A 32 6.83 -6.18 10.11
CA LEU A 32 5.64 -5.41 9.69
C LEU A 32 4.35 -6.22 9.85
N ARG A 33 4.45 -7.50 10.17
CA ARG A 33 3.32 -8.41 10.33
C ARG A 33 2.20 -7.82 11.17
N GLY A 34 1.00 -7.97 10.63
CA GLY A 34 -0.24 -7.60 11.26
C GLY A 34 -1.07 -6.70 10.35
N THR A 35 -2.19 -6.25 10.90
CA THR A 35 -3.05 -5.24 10.26
C THR A 35 -2.92 -3.93 11.01
N TRP A 36 -2.64 -2.88 10.26
CA TRP A 36 -2.45 -1.51 10.70
C TRP A 36 -3.58 -0.65 10.15
N SER A 37 -4.13 0.26 10.95
CA SER A 37 -5.16 1.18 10.46
C SER A 37 -5.04 2.57 11.07
N THR A 38 -5.40 3.60 10.29
CA THR A 38 -5.50 4.99 10.76
C THR A 38 -6.69 5.21 11.70
N THR A 39 -7.64 4.28 11.75
CA THR A 39 -8.81 4.32 12.63
C THR A 39 -8.88 3.05 13.46
N SER A 40 -8.93 3.17 14.79
CA SER A 40 -9.06 2.01 15.70
C SER A 40 -10.41 1.30 15.58
N ASP A 41 -11.44 2.04 15.18
CA ASP A 41 -12.85 1.61 15.28
C ASP A 41 -13.38 1.07 13.95
N PHE A 42 -12.62 1.24 12.86
CA PHE A 42 -13.01 0.78 11.54
C PHE A 42 -11.79 0.31 10.77
N VAL A 43 -11.83 -0.95 10.36
CA VAL A 43 -10.76 -1.61 9.63
C VAL A 43 -11.25 -1.76 8.20
N LEU A 44 -10.53 -1.19 7.24
CA LEU A 44 -10.85 -1.35 5.83
C LEU A 44 -10.38 -2.71 5.28
N THR A 45 -10.20 -3.75 6.09
CA THR A 45 -9.76 -5.07 5.60
C THR A 45 -10.89 -6.09 5.62
N ARG A 46 -10.77 -7.08 4.72
CA ARG A 46 -11.74 -8.16 4.47
C ARG A 46 -12.99 -7.73 3.66
N SER A 47 -13.81 -8.73 3.33
CA SER A 47 -15.06 -8.74 2.53
C SER A 47 -16.11 -7.67 2.87
N MET A 48 -15.86 -6.86 3.90
CA MET A 48 -16.72 -5.77 4.30
C MET A 48 -16.69 -4.62 3.31
N ILE A 49 -15.58 -4.40 2.60
CA ILE A 49 -15.43 -3.24 1.71
C ILE A 49 -15.25 -3.71 0.28
N ALA A 50 -14.06 -4.15 -0.12
CA ALA A 50 -13.82 -4.59 -1.48
C ALA A 50 -14.24 -6.06 -1.67
N ASN A 51 -15.20 -6.32 -2.55
CA ASN A 51 -15.39 -7.61 -3.16
C ASN A 51 -14.85 -7.56 -4.60
N PRO A 52 -13.59 -8.00 -4.84
CA PRO A 52 -12.98 -7.93 -6.16
C PRO A 52 -13.69 -8.83 -7.18
N ALA A 53 -14.36 -9.91 -6.73
CA ALA A 53 -15.11 -10.82 -7.58
C ALA A 53 -16.45 -10.22 -8.05
N SER A 54 -17.12 -9.44 -7.19
CA SER A 54 -18.40 -8.78 -7.54
C SER A 54 -18.25 -7.32 -7.93
N PHE A 55 -17.01 -6.79 -8.04
CA PHE A 55 -16.74 -5.37 -8.30
C PHE A 55 -17.60 -4.48 -7.40
N ALA A 56 -17.47 -4.64 -6.08
CA ALA A 56 -18.24 -3.85 -5.12
C ALA A 56 -17.35 -3.32 -4.00
N PHE A 57 -17.69 -2.12 -3.53
CA PHE A 57 -17.13 -1.49 -2.35
C PHE A 57 -18.28 -1.14 -1.41
N ASN A 58 -18.30 -1.71 -0.20
CA ASN A 58 -19.38 -1.51 0.78
C ASN A 58 -18.87 -0.77 2.03
N VAL A 59 -18.43 0.48 1.86
CA VAL A 59 -18.07 1.32 3.02
C VAL A 59 -19.33 1.62 3.83
N PRO A 60 -19.45 1.19 5.11
CA PRO A 60 -20.64 1.45 5.91
C PRO A 60 -20.83 2.95 6.14
N GLU A 61 -22.09 3.40 6.14
CA GLU A 61 -22.46 4.82 6.19
C GLU A 61 -21.82 5.56 7.39
N GLN A 62 -21.75 4.90 8.55
CA GLN A 62 -21.19 5.44 9.79
C GLN A 62 -19.70 5.80 9.67
N HIS A 63 -19.01 5.26 8.66
CA HIS A 63 -17.58 5.47 8.42
C HIS A 63 -17.30 6.32 7.18
N THR A 64 -18.33 6.79 6.48
CA THR A 64 -18.17 7.66 5.30
C THR A 64 -17.80 9.10 5.66
N GLY A 65 -17.97 9.50 6.94
CA GLY A 65 -17.71 10.86 7.44
C GLY A 65 -16.23 11.21 7.69
N ALA A 66 -15.30 10.27 7.52
CA ALA A 66 -13.87 10.53 7.66
C ALA A 66 -13.04 9.62 6.74
N SER A 67 -11.87 10.08 6.29
CA SER A 67 -10.91 9.24 5.57
C SER A 67 -10.30 8.19 6.48
N SER A 68 -10.00 7.01 5.93
CA SER A 68 -9.33 5.93 6.63
C SER A 68 -8.44 5.12 5.68
N ALA A 69 -7.43 4.47 6.22
CA ALA A 69 -6.59 3.52 5.52
C ALA A 69 -6.31 2.30 6.40
N SER A 70 -6.12 1.15 5.78
CA SER A 70 -5.60 -0.04 6.44
C SER A 70 -4.62 -0.78 5.55
N TYR A 71 -3.56 -1.29 6.17
CA TYR A 71 -2.52 -2.10 5.54
C TYR A 71 -2.35 -3.40 6.33
N SER A 72 -2.35 -4.54 5.65
CA SER A 72 -2.01 -5.84 6.21
C SER A 72 -0.70 -6.33 5.58
N PHE A 73 0.21 -6.84 6.39
CA PHE A 73 1.48 -7.43 5.94
C PHE A 73 1.67 -8.80 6.58
N THR A 74 2.21 -9.77 5.84
CA THR A 74 2.56 -11.11 6.35
C THR A 74 4.08 -11.32 6.33
N ASP A 75 4.60 -12.20 7.20
CA ASP A 75 6.04 -12.50 7.25
C ASP A 75 6.58 -13.12 5.95
N ASP A 76 5.74 -13.77 5.15
CA ASP A 76 6.09 -14.38 3.85
C ASP A 76 5.99 -13.39 2.66
N GLY A 77 5.79 -12.10 2.94
CA GLY A 77 5.94 -11.03 1.97
C GLY A 77 4.68 -10.74 1.15
N PHE A 78 3.49 -11.02 1.68
CA PHE A 78 2.21 -10.59 1.12
C PHE A 78 1.71 -9.33 1.79
N TRP A 79 1.00 -8.52 1.01
CA TRP A 79 0.44 -7.26 1.45
C TRP A 79 -0.96 -7.06 0.88
N GLU A 80 -1.80 -6.37 1.65
CA GLU A 80 -3.10 -5.86 1.24
C GLU A 80 -3.27 -4.43 1.76
N GLN A 81 -3.81 -3.54 0.94
CA GLN A 81 -4.27 -2.23 1.37
C GLN A 81 -5.73 -2.02 1.01
N CYS A 82 -6.39 -1.22 1.84
CA CYS A 82 -7.61 -0.55 1.48
C CYS A 82 -7.58 0.87 2.02
N ILE A 83 -7.98 1.82 1.19
CA ILE A 83 -7.93 3.24 1.49
C ILE A 83 -9.28 3.83 1.09
N TYR A 84 -9.94 4.50 2.03
CA TYR A 84 -11.11 5.33 1.78
C TYR A 84 -10.72 6.79 2.00
N ARG A 85 -10.81 7.59 0.94
CA ARG A 85 -10.59 9.04 1.00
C ARG A 85 -11.92 9.75 0.83
N LEU A 86 -12.36 10.42 1.89
CA LEU A 86 -13.49 11.33 1.84
C LEU A 86 -13.11 12.55 1.00
N VAL A 87 -13.89 12.83 -0.06
CA VAL A 87 -13.71 14.03 -0.90
C VAL A 87 -14.58 15.17 -0.39
N SER A 88 -15.85 14.88 -0.09
CA SER A 88 -16.76 15.85 0.51
C SER A 88 -17.89 15.16 1.26
N HIS A 89 -18.23 15.69 2.44
CA HIS A 89 -19.38 15.23 3.22
C HIS A 89 -20.58 16.16 2.95
N GLY A 90 -21.52 15.71 2.11
CA GLY A 90 -22.79 16.40 1.85
C GLY A 90 -23.86 16.04 2.88
N SER A 91 -25.15 16.18 2.53
CA SER A 91 -26.21 15.47 3.26
C SER A 91 -25.94 13.96 3.24
N SER A 92 -26.53 13.16 4.15
CA SER A 92 -26.25 11.72 4.25
C SER A 92 -26.29 10.97 2.91
N SER A 93 -27.15 11.40 1.97
CA SER A 93 -27.29 10.85 0.62
C SER A 93 -26.28 11.35 -0.43
N CYS A 94 -25.38 12.28 -0.09
CA CYS A 94 -24.50 13.03 -1.01
C CYS A 94 -23.05 13.07 -0.50
N THR A 95 -22.59 12.00 0.15
CA THR A 95 -21.17 11.86 0.52
C THR A 95 -20.36 11.34 -0.66
N LYS A 96 -19.28 12.06 -0.99
CA LYS A 96 -18.38 11.71 -2.10
C LYS A 96 -17.08 11.14 -1.57
N GLY A 97 -16.59 10.07 -2.19
CA GLY A 97 -15.36 9.42 -1.75
C GLY A 97 -14.68 8.63 -2.84
N VAL A 98 -13.40 8.34 -2.60
CA VAL A 98 -12.60 7.44 -3.43
C VAL A 98 -12.17 6.27 -2.56
N THR A 99 -12.47 5.06 -3.00
CA THR A 99 -12.04 3.83 -2.33
C THR A 99 -11.06 3.08 -3.21
N ILE A 100 -9.91 2.70 -2.67
CA ILE A 100 -8.87 1.94 -3.38
C ILE A 100 -8.60 0.67 -2.61
N TYR A 101 -8.55 -0.44 -3.33
CA TYR A 101 -8.13 -1.73 -2.83
C TYR A 101 -7.04 -2.30 -3.74
N GLN A 102 -5.94 -2.74 -3.15
CA GLN A 102 -4.88 -3.47 -3.84
C GLN A 102 -4.27 -4.51 -2.91
N HIS A 103 -3.82 -5.61 -3.46
CA HIS A 103 -3.08 -6.63 -2.73
C HIS A 103 -2.03 -7.25 -3.65
N GLY A 104 -1.04 -7.89 -3.06
CA GLY A 104 0.11 -8.39 -3.80
C GLY A 104 1.26 -8.78 -2.89
N ARG A 105 2.48 -8.51 -3.36
CA ARG A 105 3.71 -8.73 -2.60
C ARG A 105 4.29 -7.42 -2.10
N TYR A 106 4.96 -7.48 -0.97
CA TYR A 106 5.83 -6.39 -0.53
C TYR A 106 7.26 -6.87 -0.36
N GLN A 107 8.19 -5.93 -0.54
CA GLN A 107 9.61 -6.13 -0.29
C GLN A 107 10.16 -4.93 0.46
N VAL A 108 10.81 -5.19 1.60
CA VAL A 108 11.68 -4.21 2.25
C VAL A 108 13.02 -4.24 1.52
N ASN A 109 13.36 -3.13 0.89
CA ASN A 109 14.56 -2.98 0.06
C ASN A 109 15.80 -2.74 0.91
N SER A 110 16.97 -2.93 0.28
CA SER A 110 18.25 -2.70 0.94
C SER A 110 18.54 -1.24 1.27
N ASP A 111 17.80 -0.29 0.72
CA ASP A 111 17.90 1.13 1.05
C ASP A 111 16.91 1.56 2.15
N GLY A 112 16.20 0.60 2.76
CA GLY A 112 15.18 0.84 3.78
C GLY A 112 13.81 1.26 3.22
N THR A 113 13.67 1.39 1.90
CA THR A 113 12.36 1.63 1.27
C THR A 113 11.49 0.36 1.25
N ILE A 114 10.18 0.50 1.03
CA ILE A 114 9.30 -0.65 0.76
C ILE A 114 8.72 -0.50 -0.65
N THR A 115 8.71 -1.58 -1.41
CA THR A 115 7.98 -1.67 -2.68
C THR A 115 6.76 -2.56 -2.52
N LEU A 116 5.59 -2.06 -2.89
CA LEU A 116 4.32 -2.79 -2.89
C LEU A 116 3.94 -3.10 -4.35
N SER A 117 4.03 -4.38 -4.70
CA SER A 117 3.80 -4.88 -6.06
C SER A 117 2.45 -5.59 -6.13
N PRO A 118 1.42 -4.98 -6.74
CA PRO A 118 0.10 -5.59 -6.82
C PRO A 118 0.09 -6.83 -7.72
N TYR A 119 -0.82 -7.77 -7.42
CA TYR A 119 -1.20 -8.78 -8.39
C TYR A 119 -2.06 -8.15 -9.49
N TRP A 120 -1.68 -8.42 -10.73
CA TRP A 120 -2.38 -7.91 -11.90
C TRP A 120 -3.86 -8.28 -11.86
N GLN A 121 -4.74 -7.33 -12.20
CA GLN A 121 -6.20 -7.47 -12.27
C GLN A 121 -6.98 -7.64 -10.96
N ASP A 122 -6.34 -7.64 -9.79
CA ASP A 122 -7.08 -7.76 -8.52
C ASP A 122 -7.44 -6.42 -7.90
N GLY A 123 -6.64 -5.39 -8.14
CA GLY A 123 -6.90 -4.06 -7.59
C GLY A 123 -8.18 -3.44 -8.14
N ARG A 124 -8.90 -2.72 -7.28
CA ARG A 124 -10.10 -1.95 -7.65
C ARG A 124 -9.97 -0.52 -7.14
N ILE A 125 -10.49 0.43 -7.91
CA ILE A 125 -10.73 1.80 -7.47
C ILE A 125 -12.20 2.14 -7.73
N GLN A 126 -12.83 2.74 -6.73
CA GLN A 126 -14.19 3.27 -6.81
C GLN A 126 -14.16 4.77 -6.62
N VAL A 127 -14.88 5.49 -7.48
CA VAL A 127 -15.24 6.89 -7.30
C VAL A 127 -16.75 6.93 -7.05
N LEU A 128 -17.13 7.34 -5.84
CA LEU A 128 -18.52 7.48 -5.41
C LEU A 128 -18.87 8.97 -5.40
N ASP A 129 -19.79 9.39 -6.27
CA ASP A 129 -20.37 10.73 -6.33
C ASP A 129 -21.91 10.64 -6.50
N PRO A 130 -22.66 10.30 -5.44
CA PRO A 130 -24.10 10.10 -5.52
C PRO A 130 -24.88 11.40 -5.74
N CYS A 131 -24.20 12.55 -5.75
CA CYS A 131 -24.78 13.85 -5.97
C CYS A 131 -24.97 14.17 -7.46
N THR A 132 -24.37 13.40 -8.37
CA THR A 132 -24.53 13.57 -9.82
C THR A 132 -25.57 12.60 -10.36
N SER A 133 -26.41 13.07 -11.29
CA SER A 133 -27.48 12.28 -11.92
C SER A 133 -26.97 11.27 -12.97
N SER A 134 -25.69 11.33 -13.31
CA SER A 134 -25.00 10.37 -14.19
C SER A 134 -23.75 9.86 -13.47
N ASP A 135 -23.49 8.56 -13.61
CA ASP A 135 -22.29 7.86 -13.13
C ASP A 135 -21.92 8.06 -11.66
N ALA A 136 -22.93 7.98 -10.79
CA ALA A 136 -22.79 8.16 -9.34
C ALA A 136 -21.82 7.17 -8.66
N ASN A 137 -21.54 6.04 -9.29
CA ASN A 137 -20.66 5.00 -8.77
C ASN A 137 -19.84 4.41 -9.91
N GLN A 138 -18.58 4.83 -10.03
CA GLN A 138 -17.67 4.37 -11.06
C GLN A 138 -16.66 3.40 -10.45
N LEU A 139 -16.53 2.21 -11.03
CA LEU A 139 -15.53 1.23 -10.64
C LEU A 139 -14.61 0.90 -11.80
N SER A 140 -13.31 0.89 -11.50
CA SER A 140 -12.24 0.57 -12.46
C SER A 140 -11.21 -0.36 -11.82
N VAL A 141 -10.44 -1.04 -12.66
CA VAL A 141 -9.27 -1.82 -12.23
C VAL A 141 -8.10 -0.87 -11.93
N VAL A 142 -7.32 -1.17 -10.90
CA VAL A 142 -6.06 -0.48 -10.60
C VAL A 142 -4.94 -1.50 -10.42
N ASN A 143 -3.75 -1.17 -10.93
CA ASN A 143 -2.54 -1.97 -10.80
C ASN A 143 -1.34 -1.04 -10.62
N GLN A 144 -1.37 -0.27 -9.53
CA GLN A 144 -0.35 0.72 -9.23
C GLN A 144 0.69 0.12 -8.29
N THR A 145 1.95 0.08 -8.72
CA THR A 145 3.07 -0.19 -7.80
C THR A 145 3.27 1.01 -6.90
N GLU A 146 3.36 0.79 -5.60
CA GLU A 146 3.64 1.85 -4.62
C GLU A 146 5.06 1.76 -4.08
N HIS A 147 5.67 2.94 -3.90
CA HIS A 147 6.98 3.08 -3.30
C HIS A 147 6.85 3.86 -1.99
N ILE A 148 7.16 3.17 -0.90
CA ILE A 148 7.26 3.74 0.45
C ILE A 148 8.71 4.17 0.65
N SER A 149 8.95 5.47 0.57
CA SER A 149 10.27 6.09 0.74
C SER A 149 10.83 5.99 2.17
N SER A 150 9.98 5.92 3.18
CA SER A 150 10.39 5.64 4.56
C SER A 150 9.24 5.06 5.37
N TRP A 151 9.57 4.29 6.40
CA TRP A 151 8.61 3.71 7.32
C TRP A 151 9.22 3.60 8.71
N ARG A 152 8.38 3.55 9.73
CA ARG A 152 8.82 3.38 11.12
C ARG A 152 7.73 2.76 11.97
N ILE A 153 8.13 1.85 12.85
CA ILE A 153 7.29 1.38 13.97
C ILE A 153 7.74 2.11 15.24
N PHE A 154 6.80 2.73 15.95
CA PHE A 154 7.05 3.41 17.24
C PHE A 154 6.65 2.52 18.42
N ASP A 155 7.11 2.90 19.62
CA ASP A 155 6.67 2.32 20.89
C ASP A 155 5.14 2.48 21.03
N GLY A 156 4.40 1.37 21.15
CA GLY A 156 2.93 1.36 21.24
C GLY A 156 2.20 0.83 20.00
N PRO A 157 2.65 -0.32 19.46
CA PRO A 157 2.77 -0.61 18.01
C PRO A 157 2.03 0.35 17.07
N VAL A 158 2.70 1.45 16.72
CA VAL A 158 2.23 2.43 15.74
C VAL A 158 3.13 2.38 14.50
N LEU A 159 2.56 2.18 13.33
CA LEU A 159 3.24 2.23 12.03
C LEU A 159 3.01 3.59 11.37
N ARG A 160 4.07 4.20 10.87
CA ARG A 160 3.98 5.31 9.92
C ARG A 160 4.64 4.90 8.62
N LEU A 161 3.92 5.12 7.53
CA LEU A 161 4.42 4.97 6.16
C LEU A 161 4.54 6.36 5.53
N VAL A 162 5.58 6.55 4.70
CA VAL A 162 5.75 7.72 3.86
C VAL A 162 5.96 7.22 2.45
N GLY A 163 4.90 7.30 1.63
CA GLY A 163 4.90 6.81 0.27
C GLY A 163 4.35 7.84 -0.72
N GLN A 164 4.28 7.41 -1.98
CA GLN A 164 3.70 8.20 -3.06
C GLN A 164 2.19 7.91 -3.20
N TYR A 165 1.49 8.80 -3.92
CA TYR A 165 0.07 8.64 -4.29
C TYR A 165 -0.91 8.67 -3.11
N TYR A 166 -1.44 7.51 -2.71
CA TYR A 166 -2.56 7.38 -1.79
C TYR A 166 -2.15 6.95 -0.38
N THR A 167 -0.86 6.66 -0.16
CA THR A 167 -0.34 6.29 1.16
C THR A 167 -0.81 7.32 2.21
N PRO A 168 -1.44 6.86 3.31
CA PRO A 168 -1.87 7.76 4.38
C PRO A 168 -0.66 8.47 4.99
N THR A 169 -0.84 9.72 5.37
CA THR A 169 0.20 10.52 6.06
C THR A 169 0.12 10.37 7.57
N GLU A 170 -1.00 9.82 8.04
CA GLU A 170 -1.37 9.59 9.41
C GLU A 170 -0.65 8.36 9.99
N ASN A 171 -0.48 8.38 11.32
CA ASN A 171 -0.02 7.21 12.06
C ASN A 171 -1.11 6.13 12.07
N MET A 172 -0.71 4.88 11.90
CA MET A 172 -1.59 3.71 11.95
C MET A 172 -1.31 2.90 13.20
N THR A 173 -2.33 2.50 13.92
CA THR A 173 -2.20 1.59 15.07
C THR A 173 -2.30 0.15 14.60
N ARG A 174 -1.53 -0.77 15.19
CA ARG A 174 -1.72 -2.20 14.98
C ARG A 174 -2.99 -2.65 15.68
N ILE A 175 -3.99 -2.98 14.87
CA ILE A 175 -5.33 -3.40 15.32
C ILE A 175 -5.47 -4.92 15.38
N ASN A 176 -4.60 -5.65 14.67
CA ASN A 176 -4.54 -7.10 14.73
C ASN A 176 -3.11 -7.58 14.51
N GLU A 177 -2.66 -8.53 15.33
CA GLU A 177 -1.34 -9.15 15.15
C GLU A 177 -1.35 -10.15 14.01
N GLU A 178 -2.49 -10.84 13.80
CA GLU A 178 -2.71 -11.71 12.66
C GLU A 178 -3.11 -10.88 11.43
N PRO A 179 -2.35 -10.94 10.32
CA PRO A 179 -2.67 -10.19 9.12
C PRO A 179 -4.03 -10.62 8.57
N GLN A 180 -4.95 -9.67 8.48
CA GLN A 180 -6.24 -9.89 7.84
C GLN A 180 -6.10 -9.62 6.34
N LEU A 181 -5.94 -10.69 5.56
CA LEU A 181 -5.97 -10.68 4.10
C LEU A 181 -7.29 -11.28 3.60
N LEU A 182 -7.74 -10.88 2.40
CA LEU A 182 -8.84 -11.53 1.70
C LEU A 182 -8.46 -12.97 1.30
N THR A 183 -8.87 -13.91 2.15
CA THR A 183 -8.72 -15.35 1.91
C THR A 183 -9.61 -15.77 0.72
N GLY A 184 -8.99 -16.23 -0.36
CA GLY A 184 -9.67 -16.65 -1.59
C GLY A 184 -9.00 -16.17 -2.88
N VAL A 185 -8.22 -15.08 -2.83
CA VAL A 185 -7.47 -14.58 -4.01
C VAL A 185 -6.05 -15.15 -4.10
N VAL A 186 -5.64 -15.95 -3.10
CA VAL A 186 -4.44 -16.81 -3.17
C VAL A 186 -4.66 -18.04 -4.07
N SER A 187 -5.85 -18.23 -4.65
CA SER A 187 -6.26 -19.50 -5.28
C SER A 187 -6.12 -19.58 -6.81
N ASN A 188 -5.30 -18.76 -7.47
CA ASN A 188 -4.91 -18.98 -8.88
C ASN A 188 -3.43 -18.66 -9.14
N ILE A 189 -2.55 -19.10 -8.24
CA ILE A 189 -1.15 -19.35 -8.63
C ILE A 189 -1.09 -20.80 -9.12
N SER A 190 -1.40 -21.00 -10.40
CA SER A 190 -0.97 -22.16 -11.17
C SER A 190 0.26 -21.78 -11.97
#